data_AF-A0A1C5MV67-F1
#
_entry.id   AF-A0A1C5MV67-F1
#
_cell.length_a   1.000
_cell.length_b   1.000
_cell.length_c   1.000
_cell.angle_alpha   90.00
_cell.angle_beta   90.00
_cell.angle_gamma   90.00
#
_symmetry.space_group_name_H-M   'P 1'
#
loop_
_entity.id
_entity.type
_entity.pdbx_description
1 polymer ?
#
loop_
_entity_poly.entity_id
_entity_poly.type
_entity_poly.pdbx_seq_one_letter_code
_entity_poly.pdbx_strand_id
1 'polypeptide(L)'
;MKKTLFTYITAFLCSVIGGSFLLAAAYALPQRSIDKHVEESVAVLAEEGNYPVETPGILGTMRDNYTDAIMLNMASYDSKYPLLQKAFGNYKKRNSDKYAVTWLEHRNDKDAKSVSYARYWHGYLVPLKLLLEVFNYQQIRSLIIFTDLLLIVWICLLMQKKGRNRYIFPFLITLMFFPLNIVGKSLQFSTVFIPVLLEILVMLKYEKNFHAQYGLLFLFSGIVTAYLDLLTYPLVSVGFLLCFAIISDENSRCFGKWKNMVGYTLSWGIGYGGMWASKWLISSLILRENVLKNAVDTAAFRVSTSNGNDTWTHMDVWKVNISNSPK
;
A
#
# COMPACT_ATOMS: atom_id res chain seq x y z
N MET A 1 30.64 -0.96 -12.04
CA MET A 1 29.74 0.22 -12.08
C MET A 1 28.72 0.15 -13.22
N LYS A 2 29.14 0.11 -14.50
CA LYS A 2 28.21 0.03 -15.66
C LYS A 2 27.24 -1.16 -15.62
N LYS A 3 27.74 -2.37 -15.30
CA LYS A 3 26.91 -3.59 -15.19
C LYS A 3 25.87 -3.50 -14.07
N THR A 4 26.25 -2.95 -12.90
CA THR A 4 25.34 -2.77 -11.76
C THR A 4 24.24 -1.77 -12.06
N LEU A 5 24.58 -0.61 -12.64
CA LEU A 5 23.58 0.40 -13.02
C LEU A 5 22.61 -0.16 -14.07
N PHE A 6 23.11 -0.90 -15.06
CA PHE A 6 22.28 -1.56 -16.06
C PHE A 6 21.27 -2.51 -15.40
N THR A 7 21.71 -3.36 -14.45
CA THR A 7 20.80 -4.26 -13.71
C THR A 7 19.67 -3.50 -12.99
N TYR A 8 19.96 -2.37 -12.34
CA TYR A 8 18.95 -1.58 -11.63
C TYR A 8 17.93 -0.97 -12.61
N ILE A 9 18.40 -0.41 -13.73
CA ILE A 9 17.54 0.16 -14.76
C ILE A 9 16.67 -0.92 -15.39
N THR A 10 17.24 -2.08 -15.75
CA THR A 10 16.49 -3.20 -16.31
C THR A 10 15.45 -3.71 -15.33
N ALA A 11 15.82 -3.93 -14.06
CA ALA A 11 14.89 -4.37 -13.02
C ALA A 11 13.72 -3.40 -12.86
N PHE A 12 14.00 -2.09 -12.83
CA PHE A 12 12.98 -1.06 -12.73
C PHE A 12 12.04 -1.06 -13.95
N LEU A 13 12.59 -1.04 -15.17
CA LEU A 13 11.78 -1.03 -16.40
C LEU A 13 10.94 -2.30 -16.54
N CYS A 14 11.50 -3.47 -16.25
CA CYS A 14 10.76 -4.72 -16.21
C CYS A 14 9.62 -4.67 -15.19
N SER A 15 9.82 -4.04 -14.03
CA SER A 15 8.78 -3.89 -13.01
C SER A 15 7.65 -2.97 -13.46
N VAL A 16 7.97 -1.87 -14.15
CA VAL A 16 6.96 -0.96 -14.71
C VAL A 16 6.13 -1.66 -15.78
N ILE A 17 6.79 -2.38 -16.70
CA ILE A 17 6.11 -3.14 -17.77
C ILE A 17 5.27 -4.27 -17.17
N GLY A 18 5.84 -5.04 -16.24
CA GLY A 18 5.15 -6.13 -15.56
C GLY A 18 3.94 -5.64 -14.76
N GLY A 19 4.10 -4.59 -13.97
CA GLY A 19 3.00 -3.98 -13.20
C GLY A 19 1.90 -3.40 -14.10
N SER A 20 2.28 -2.83 -15.25
CA SER A 20 1.32 -2.36 -16.25
C SER A 20 0.51 -3.51 -16.85
N PHE A 21 1.19 -4.60 -17.22
CA PHE A 21 0.57 -5.80 -17.76
C PHE A 21 -0.36 -6.45 -16.73
N LEU A 22 0.11 -6.65 -15.50
CA LEU A 22 -0.69 -7.26 -14.42
C LEU A 22 -1.95 -6.45 -14.12
N LEU A 23 -1.85 -5.12 -14.07
CA LEU A 23 -3.01 -4.27 -13.85
C LEU A 23 -4.00 -4.35 -15.02
N ALA A 24 -3.52 -4.31 -16.26
CA ALA A 24 -4.38 -4.50 -17.43
C ALA A 24 -5.05 -5.88 -17.41
N ALA A 25 -4.32 -6.93 -17.04
CA ALA A 25 -4.87 -8.28 -16.90
C ALA A 25 -5.96 -8.36 -15.82
N ALA A 26 -5.78 -7.69 -14.67
CA ALA A 26 -6.78 -7.63 -13.62
C ALA A 26 -8.10 -6.98 -14.09
N TYR A 27 -8.02 -5.96 -14.94
CA TYR A 27 -9.22 -5.35 -15.57
C TYR A 27 -9.81 -6.15 -16.72
N ALA A 28 -9.13 -7.19 -17.19
CA ALA A 28 -9.64 -8.13 -18.19
C ALA A 28 -10.40 -9.32 -17.57
N LEU A 29 -10.39 -9.46 -16.24
CA LEU A 29 -11.11 -10.51 -15.53
C LEU A 29 -12.64 -10.38 -15.70
N PRO A 30 -13.39 -11.50 -15.69
CA PRO A 30 -14.84 -11.48 -15.76
C PRO A 30 -15.48 -10.75 -14.59
N GLN A 31 -16.39 -9.81 -14.87
CA GLN A 31 -16.89 -8.94 -13.81
C GLN A 31 -18.01 -9.57 -12.95
N ARG A 32 -18.70 -10.61 -13.45
CA ARG A 32 -19.90 -11.17 -12.82
C ARG A 32 -19.67 -11.67 -11.39
N SER A 33 -18.62 -12.45 -11.14
CA SER A 33 -18.32 -12.98 -9.81
C SER A 33 -17.90 -11.87 -8.86
N ILE A 34 -17.05 -10.96 -9.36
CA ILE A 34 -16.53 -9.81 -8.61
C ILE A 34 -17.68 -8.92 -8.14
N ASP A 35 -18.62 -8.57 -9.03
CA ASP A 35 -19.75 -7.70 -8.69
C ASP A 35 -20.66 -8.33 -7.64
N LYS A 36 -20.92 -9.63 -7.75
CA LYS A 36 -21.71 -10.39 -6.77
C LYS A 36 -21.04 -10.35 -5.39
N HIS A 37 -19.75 -10.68 -5.30
CA HIS A 37 -19.05 -10.69 -4.02
C HIS A 37 -18.88 -9.27 -3.44
N VAL A 38 -18.75 -8.24 -4.28
CA VAL A 38 -18.77 -6.84 -3.83
C VAL A 38 -20.16 -6.46 -3.31
N GLU A 39 -21.24 -6.90 -3.94
CA GLU A 39 -22.62 -6.69 -3.44
C GLU A 39 -22.83 -7.30 -2.05
N GLU A 40 -22.40 -8.55 -1.84
CA GLU A 40 -22.39 -9.20 -0.51
C GLU A 40 -21.57 -8.39 0.52
N SER A 41 -20.51 -7.72 0.06
CA SER A 41 -19.60 -6.95 0.91
C SER A 41 -20.16 -5.59 1.34
N VAL A 42 -21.10 -5.01 0.58
CA VAL A 42 -21.69 -3.70 0.89
C VAL A 42 -22.40 -3.72 2.24
N ALA A 43 -23.19 -4.76 2.52
CA ALA A 43 -23.95 -4.85 3.77
C ALA A 43 -23.04 -4.77 5.00
N VAL A 44 -21.89 -5.45 4.97
CA VAL A 44 -20.91 -5.43 6.06
C VAL A 44 -20.33 -4.03 6.26
N LEU A 45 -19.93 -3.37 5.18
CA LEU A 45 -19.35 -2.03 5.26
C LEU A 45 -20.38 -0.96 5.67
N ALA A 46 -21.64 -1.10 5.25
CA ALA A 46 -22.72 -0.21 5.65
C ALA A 46 -23.02 -0.31 7.15
N GLU A 47 -22.99 -1.51 7.71
CA GLU A 47 -23.15 -1.75 9.15
C GLU A 47 -21.96 -1.20 9.96
N GLU A 48 -20.73 -1.46 9.51
CA GLU A 48 -19.52 -1.02 10.22
C GLU A 48 -19.23 0.49 10.06
N GLY A 49 -19.71 1.11 8.98
CA GLY A 49 -19.40 2.49 8.63
C GLY A 49 -17.97 2.68 8.10
N ASN A 50 -17.57 3.94 7.92
CA ASN A 50 -16.33 4.32 7.21
C ASN A 50 -15.06 4.22 8.08
N TYR A 51 -15.19 4.45 9.38
CA TYR A 51 -14.06 4.50 10.31
C TYR A 51 -14.43 3.86 11.65
N PRO A 52 -14.80 2.56 11.68
CA PRO A 52 -15.12 1.89 12.93
C PRO A 52 -13.90 1.82 13.83
N VAL A 53 -14.12 2.02 15.13
CA VAL A 53 -13.09 1.93 16.17
C VAL A 53 -13.36 0.66 16.97
N GLU A 54 -12.42 -0.29 16.98
CA GLU A 54 -12.63 -1.58 17.68
C GLU A 54 -12.69 -1.40 19.20
N THR A 55 -11.87 -0.52 19.77
CA THR A 55 -11.88 -0.20 21.20
C THR A 55 -12.32 1.25 21.40
N PRO A 56 -13.54 1.49 21.93
CA PRO A 56 -14.05 2.84 22.15
C PRO A 56 -13.06 3.74 22.87
N GLY A 57 -12.81 4.93 22.32
CA GLY A 57 -11.86 5.91 22.86
C GLY A 57 -10.40 5.73 22.45
N ILE A 58 -10.02 4.61 21.82
CA ILE A 58 -8.65 4.37 21.36
C ILE A 58 -8.58 4.51 19.83
N LEU A 59 -8.27 5.71 19.34
CA LEU A 59 -8.19 6.01 17.90
C LEU A 59 -7.18 5.13 17.14
N GLY A 60 -6.14 4.62 17.82
CA GLY A 60 -5.20 3.66 17.23
C GLY A 60 -5.82 2.32 16.82
N THR A 61 -7.08 2.06 17.22
CA THR A 61 -7.86 0.88 16.83
C THR A 61 -8.90 1.17 15.74
N MET A 62 -8.77 2.32 15.06
CA MET A 62 -9.63 2.70 13.95
C MET A 62 -9.25 1.95 12.67
N ARG A 63 -10.23 1.35 12.01
CA ARG A 63 -10.08 0.75 10.67
C ARG A 63 -10.38 1.76 9.56
N ASP A 64 -9.84 1.52 8.38
CA ASP A 64 -10.02 2.38 7.21
C ASP A 64 -10.99 1.75 6.18
N ASN A 65 -12.24 1.57 6.62
CA ASN A 65 -13.31 1.07 5.75
C ASN A 65 -13.63 2.04 4.61
N TYR A 66 -13.35 3.33 4.78
CA TYR A 66 -13.45 4.33 3.73
C TYR A 66 -12.58 3.96 2.53
N THR A 67 -11.30 3.68 2.77
CA THR A 67 -10.38 3.31 1.70
C THR A 67 -10.72 1.93 1.14
N ASP A 68 -11.07 0.96 1.99
CA ASP A 68 -11.50 -0.36 1.53
C ASP A 68 -12.73 -0.28 0.61
N ALA A 69 -13.71 0.59 0.93
CA ALA A 69 -14.86 0.84 0.06
C ALA A 69 -14.45 1.42 -1.30
N ILE A 70 -13.45 2.30 -1.35
CA ILE A 70 -12.86 2.78 -2.61
C ILE A 70 -12.22 1.62 -3.39
N MET A 71 -11.49 0.73 -2.72
CA MET A 71 -10.82 -0.42 -3.34
C MET A 71 -11.86 -1.37 -3.97
N LEU A 72 -12.93 -1.71 -3.24
CA LEU A 72 -14.01 -2.54 -3.75
C LEU A 72 -14.80 -1.86 -4.88
N ASN A 73 -15.03 -0.55 -4.79
CA ASN A 73 -15.74 0.20 -5.81
C ASN A 73 -14.99 0.15 -7.15
N MET A 74 -13.67 0.35 -7.13
CA MET A 74 -12.81 0.20 -8.31
C MET A 74 -12.76 -1.25 -8.81
N ALA A 75 -12.67 -2.23 -7.91
CA ALA A 75 -12.67 -3.64 -8.29
C ALA A 75 -13.95 -4.02 -9.03
N SER A 76 -15.11 -3.51 -8.56
CA SER A 76 -16.44 -3.68 -9.18
C SER A 76 -16.70 -2.79 -10.41
N TYR A 77 -15.76 -1.92 -10.79
CA TYR A 77 -16.03 -0.93 -11.83
C TYR A 77 -16.04 -1.57 -13.22
N ASP A 78 -17.22 -1.58 -13.84
CA ASP A 78 -17.36 -1.83 -15.28
C ASP A 78 -17.75 -0.58 -16.07
N SER A 79 -17.21 -0.48 -17.28
CA SER A 79 -17.49 0.61 -18.20
C SER A 79 -17.22 0.23 -19.64
N LYS A 80 -17.65 1.08 -20.57
CA LYS A 80 -17.36 0.95 -21.99
C LYS A 80 -15.96 1.43 -22.39
N TYR A 81 -15.15 1.91 -21.43
CA TYR A 81 -13.80 2.37 -21.74
C TYR A 81 -12.92 1.21 -22.22
N PRO A 82 -11.98 1.45 -23.15
CA PRO A 82 -10.96 0.48 -23.53
C PRO A 82 -10.16 -0.03 -22.31
N LEU A 83 -9.68 -1.27 -22.38
CA LEU A 83 -8.99 -1.94 -21.26
C LEU A 83 -7.87 -1.09 -20.63
N LEU A 84 -7.01 -0.51 -21.46
CA LEU A 84 -5.91 0.33 -20.97
C LEU A 84 -6.40 1.62 -20.30
N GLN A 85 -7.49 2.21 -20.78
CA GLN A 85 -8.09 3.37 -20.12
C GLN A 85 -8.67 2.97 -18.77
N LYS A 86 -9.34 1.81 -18.65
CA LYS A 86 -9.79 1.28 -17.34
C LYS A 86 -8.60 1.11 -16.39
N ALA A 87 -7.56 0.40 -16.84
CA ALA A 87 -6.39 0.08 -16.04
C ALA A 87 -5.61 1.30 -15.58
N PHE A 88 -5.43 2.30 -16.45
CA PHE A 88 -4.67 3.48 -16.09
C PHE A 88 -5.50 4.60 -15.47
N GLY A 89 -6.79 4.64 -15.76
CA GLY A 89 -7.76 5.56 -15.17
C GLY A 89 -8.20 5.19 -13.76
N ASN A 90 -8.22 3.89 -13.42
CA ASN A 90 -8.64 3.41 -12.09
C ASN A 90 -9.92 4.09 -11.59
N TYR A 91 -10.97 3.95 -12.40
CA TYR A 91 -12.22 4.66 -12.18
C TYR A 91 -13.01 4.04 -11.04
N LYS A 92 -13.78 4.90 -10.37
CA LYS A 92 -14.77 4.51 -9.36
C LYS A 92 -16.06 5.29 -9.57
N LYS A 93 -17.15 4.76 -9.03
CA LYS A 93 -18.43 5.47 -8.94
C LYS A 93 -18.46 6.38 -7.72
N ARG A 94 -18.96 7.59 -7.90
CA ARG A 94 -19.09 8.61 -6.86
C ARG A 94 -20.42 9.34 -7.01
N ASN A 95 -21.16 9.46 -5.91
CA ASN A 95 -22.37 10.28 -5.80
C ASN A 95 -22.06 11.58 -5.02
N SER A 96 -23.09 12.35 -4.65
CA SER A 96 -22.94 13.63 -3.92
C SER A 96 -22.52 13.48 -2.46
N ASP A 97 -22.52 12.26 -1.91
CA ASP A 97 -22.15 12.02 -0.52
C ASP A 97 -20.66 12.29 -0.28
N LYS A 98 -20.29 12.48 0.98
CA LYS A 98 -18.90 12.65 1.43
C LYS A 98 -18.21 11.29 1.65
N TYR A 99 -18.97 10.24 1.93
CA TYR A 99 -18.45 8.96 2.44
C TYR A 99 -18.35 7.86 1.37
N ALA A 100 -17.23 7.14 1.37
CA ALA A 100 -16.92 6.14 0.36
C ALA A 100 -17.76 4.87 0.45
N VAL A 101 -18.18 4.47 1.66
CA VAL A 101 -19.11 3.35 1.86
C VAL A 101 -20.43 3.64 1.13
N THR A 102 -21.00 4.84 1.28
CA THR A 102 -22.21 5.27 0.58
C THR A 102 -22.02 5.31 -0.94
N TRP A 103 -20.83 5.69 -1.42
CA TRP A 103 -20.53 5.65 -2.85
C TRP A 103 -20.57 4.22 -3.42
N LEU A 104 -20.12 3.24 -2.63
CA LEU A 104 -20.11 1.83 -3.01
C LEU A 104 -21.53 1.22 -2.97
N GLU A 105 -22.31 1.57 -1.95
CA GLU A 105 -23.70 1.15 -1.79
C GLU A 105 -24.56 1.59 -2.99
N HIS A 106 -24.46 2.87 -3.34
CA HIS A 106 -25.21 3.49 -4.42
C HIS A 106 -24.48 3.47 -5.79
N ARG A 107 -23.52 2.54 -5.98
CA ARG A 107 -22.67 2.52 -7.19
C ARG A 107 -23.44 2.29 -8.50
N ASN A 108 -24.61 1.65 -8.40
CA ASN A 108 -25.48 1.31 -9.52
C ASN A 108 -26.54 2.38 -9.80
N ASP A 109 -26.60 3.44 -8.99
CA ASP A 109 -27.60 4.50 -9.15
C ASP A 109 -27.31 5.33 -10.41
N LYS A 110 -28.37 5.87 -11.00
CA LYS A 110 -28.29 6.59 -12.29
C LYS A 110 -27.47 7.88 -12.20
N ASP A 111 -27.41 8.51 -11.03
CA ASP A 111 -26.67 9.74 -10.76
C ASP A 111 -25.20 9.50 -10.37
N ALA A 112 -24.80 8.23 -10.16
CA ALA A 112 -23.43 7.87 -9.81
C ALA A 112 -22.45 8.17 -10.96
N LYS A 113 -21.61 9.19 -10.76
CA LYS A 113 -20.63 9.65 -11.74
C LYS A 113 -19.39 8.78 -11.71
N SER A 114 -18.82 8.51 -12.89
CA SER A 114 -17.51 7.89 -13.00
C SER A 114 -16.43 8.95 -12.76
N VAL A 115 -15.51 8.65 -11.84
CA VAL A 115 -14.40 9.53 -11.48
C VAL A 115 -13.11 8.73 -11.59
N SER A 116 -12.16 9.27 -12.36
CA SER A 116 -10.81 8.72 -12.51
C SER A 116 -10.02 8.88 -11.21
N TYR A 117 -9.26 7.85 -10.84
CA TYR A 117 -8.24 7.92 -9.79
C TYR A 117 -6.86 7.52 -10.32
N ALA A 118 -6.52 8.01 -11.53
CA ALA A 118 -5.29 7.69 -12.24
C ALA A 118 -3.97 8.05 -11.53
N ARG A 119 -4.02 8.78 -10.41
CA ARG A 119 -2.83 9.24 -9.70
C ARG A 119 -2.00 8.10 -9.11
N TYR A 120 -2.65 7.04 -8.64
CA TYR A 120 -1.99 5.89 -8.03
C TYR A 120 -2.04 4.68 -8.96
N TRP A 121 -1.12 3.74 -8.76
CA TRP A 121 -1.12 2.51 -9.55
C TRP A 121 -2.35 1.65 -9.31
N HIS A 122 -2.80 1.56 -8.05
CA HIS A 122 -3.84 0.62 -7.63
C HIS A 122 -3.47 -0.83 -7.94
N GLY A 123 -2.19 -1.18 -7.80
CA GLY A 123 -1.68 -2.53 -8.03
C GLY A 123 -2.30 -3.59 -7.11
N TYR A 124 -2.84 -3.18 -5.96
CA TYR A 124 -3.64 -4.05 -5.08
C TYR A 124 -4.87 -4.64 -5.80
N LEU A 125 -5.34 -4.04 -6.89
CA LEU A 125 -6.45 -4.57 -7.68
C LEU A 125 -6.11 -5.93 -8.30
N VAL A 126 -4.83 -6.21 -8.53
CA VAL A 126 -4.38 -7.49 -9.07
C VAL A 126 -4.75 -8.64 -8.12
N PRO A 127 -4.25 -8.70 -6.87
CA PRO A 127 -4.69 -9.72 -5.93
C PRO A 127 -6.17 -9.57 -5.54
N LEU A 128 -6.68 -8.34 -5.37
CA LEU A 128 -8.05 -8.13 -4.92
C LEU A 128 -9.09 -8.67 -5.91
N LYS A 129 -8.97 -8.37 -7.21
CA LYS A 129 -9.93 -8.87 -8.22
C LYS A 129 -9.86 -10.39 -8.36
N LEU A 130 -8.67 -10.99 -8.28
CA LEU A 130 -8.51 -12.45 -8.27
C LEU A 130 -9.18 -13.10 -7.05
N LEU A 131 -9.04 -12.50 -5.86
CA LEU A 131 -9.71 -12.99 -4.67
C LEU A 131 -11.23 -12.81 -4.75
N LEU A 132 -11.71 -11.70 -5.30
CA LEU A 132 -13.14 -11.41 -5.49
C LEU A 132 -13.81 -12.30 -6.54
N GLU A 133 -13.08 -13.11 -7.32
CA GLU A 133 -13.69 -14.17 -8.13
C GLU A 133 -14.28 -15.29 -7.25
N VAL A 134 -13.73 -15.49 -6.05
CA VAL A 134 -14.03 -16.64 -5.19
C VAL A 134 -14.56 -16.25 -3.81
N PHE A 135 -14.17 -15.08 -3.31
CA PHE A 135 -14.42 -14.65 -1.93
C PHE A 135 -15.05 -13.27 -1.87
N ASN A 136 -15.93 -13.04 -0.89
CA ASN A 136 -16.37 -11.70 -0.51
C ASN A 136 -15.40 -11.04 0.48
N TYR A 137 -15.62 -9.76 0.76
CA TYR A 137 -14.75 -8.92 1.59
C TYR A 137 -14.47 -9.50 2.98
N GLN A 138 -15.48 -10.06 3.65
CA GLN A 138 -15.30 -10.62 4.98
C GLN A 138 -14.40 -11.87 4.95
N GLN A 139 -14.57 -12.72 3.93
CA GLN A 139 -13.71 -13.88 3.72
C GLN A 139 -12.28 -13.46 3.36
N ILE A 140 -12.11 -12.39 2.57
CA ILE A 140 -10.79 -11.83 2.25
C ILE A 140 -10.10 -11.31 3.51
N ARG A 141 -10.80 -10.58 4.41
CA ARG A 141 -10.26 -10.17 5.71
C ARG A 141 -9.78 -11.36 6.54
N SER A 142 -10.57 -12.43 6.61
CA SER A 142 -10.16 -13.66 7.31
C SER A 142 -8.90 -14.28 6.69
N LEU A 143 -8.80 -14.31 5.36
CA LEU A 143 -7.63 -14.81 4.64
C LEU A 143 -6.38 -13.96 4.91
N ILE A 144 -6.52 -12.63 4.99
CA ILE A 144 -5.44 -11.71 5.32
C ILE A 144 -4.92 -12.00 6.73
N ILE A 145 -5.79 -12.06 7.73
CA ILE A 145 -5.39 -12.37 9.11
C ILE A 145 -4.64 -13.71 9.18
N PHE A 146 -5.16 -14.74 8.50
CA PHE A 146 -4.51 -16.05 8.44
C PHE A 146 -3.13 -15.96 7.77
N THR A 147 -3.01 -15.20 6.69
CA THR A 147 -1.76 -15.00 5.96
C THR A 147 -0.74 -14.27 6.83
N ASP A 148 -1.12 -13.19 7.50
CA ASP A 148 -0.25 -12.43 8.40
C ASP A 148 0.29 -13.32 9.52
N LEU A 149 -0.59 -14.09 10.19
CA LEU A 149 -0.19 -15.02 11.24
C LEU A 149 0.79 -16.09 10.72
N LEU A 150 0.50 -16.67 9.56
CA LEU A 150 1.36 -17.68 8.94
C LEU A 150 2.75 -17.10 8.62
N LEU A 151 2.81 -15.90 8.05
CA LEU A 151 4.05 -15.21 7.72
C LEU A 151 4.86 -14.86 8.98
N ILE A 152 4.20 -14.34 10.02
CA ILE A 152 4.84 -14.02 11.31
C ILE A 152 5.44 -15.27 11.94
N VAL A 153 4.68 -16.37 12.02
CA VAL A 153 5.17 -17.65 12.54
C VAL A 153 6.37 -18.14 11.72
N TRP A 154 6.28 -18.05 10.38
CA TRP A 154 7.38 -18.46 9.51
C TRP A 154 8.64 -17.61 9.72
N ILE A 155 8.50 -16.29 9.89
CA ILE A 155 9.62 -15.39 10.22
C ILE A 155 10.26 -15.82 11.53
N CYS A 156 9.49 -16.05 12.59
CA CYS A 156 10.02 -16.48 13.89
C CYS A 156 10.77 -17.82 13.79
N LEU A 157 10.20 -18.82 13.10
CA LEU A 157 10.84 -20.12 12.88
C LEU A 157 12.14 -19.99 12.08
N LEU A 158 12.15 -19.11 11.07
CA LEU A 158 13.33 -18.89 10.24
C LEU A 158 14.42 -18.13 11.00
N MET A 159 14.05 -17.13 11.81
CA MET A 159 14.97 -16.46 12.73
C MET A 159 15.59 -17.47 13.70
N GLN A 160 14.79 -18.40 14.23
CA GLN A 160 15.30 -19.45 15.10
C GLN A 160 16.32 -20.35 14.38
N LYS A 161 15.97 -20.83 13.19
CA LYS A 161 16.85 -21.65 12.35
C LYS A 161 18.16 -20.95 11.98
N LYS A 162 18.15 -19.62 11.89
CA LYS A 162 19.32 -18.79 11.57
C LYS A 162 20.11 -18.33 12.81
N GLY A 163 19.75 -18.79 14.01
CA GLY A 163 20.43 -18.41 15.25
C GLY A 163 20.15 -16.97 15.70
N ARG A 164 19.02 -16.38 15.27
CA ARG A 164 18.62 -14.99 15.55
C ARG A 164 17.61 -14.87 16.70
N ASN A 165 17.57 -15.85 17.60
CA ASN A 165 16.55 -15.99 18.65
C ASN A 165 16.35 -14.72 19.50
N ARG A 166 17.44 -14.00 19.80
CA ARG A 166 17.41 -12.77 20.60
C ARG A 166 16.54 -11.65 20.02
N TYR A 167 16.24 -11.70 18.71
CA TYR A 167 15.46 -10.68 18.02
C TYR A 167 13.97 -11.07 17.85
N ILE A 168 13.58 -12.30 18.17
CA ILE A 168 12.19 -12.75 18.05
C ILE A 168 11.28 -11.94 18.96
N PHE A 169 11.65 -11.79 20.24
CA PHE A 169 10.82 -11.06 21.20
C PHE A 169 10.70 -9.55 20.86
N PRO A 170 11.79 -8.82 20.53
CA PRO A 170 11.69 -7.46 20.00
C PRO A 170 10.78 -7.33 18.76
N PHE A 171 10.87 -8.27 17.83
CA PHE A 171 10.02 -8.30 16.65
C PHE A 171 8.54 -8.43 17.04
N LEU A 172 8.20 -9.39 17.90
CA LEU A 172 6.81 -9.57 18.39
C LEU A 172 6.28 -8.34 19.14
N ILE A 173 7.11 -7.67 19.95
CA ILE A 173 6.72 -6.40 20.61
C ILE A 173 6.41 -5.33 19.56
N THR A 174 7.23 -5.22 18.51
CA THR A 174 6.99 -4.23 17.45
C THR A 174 5.65 -4.50 16.75
N LEU A 175 5.28 -5.77 16.56
CA LEU A 175 3.99 -6.15 15.98
C LEU A 175 2.79 -5.77 16.87
N MET A 176 2.97 -5.54 18.18
CA MET A 176 1.88 -5.06 19.04
C MET A 176 1.43 -3.63 18.66
N PHE A 177 2.29 -2.85 18.00
CA PHE A 177 1.94 -1.54 17.44
C PHE A 177 1.23 -1.65 16.08
N PHE A 178 1.09 -2.86 15.55
CA PHE A 178 0.34 -3.20 14.34
C PHE A 178 -0.69 -4.29 14.67
N PRO A 179 -1.74 -3.97 15.46
CA PRO A 179 -2.66 -4.99 15.95
C PRO A 179 -3.29 -5.75 14.78
N LEU A 180 -3.14 -7.08 14.76
CA LEU A 180 -3.57 -7.92 13.63
C LEU A 180 -5.09 -7.86 13.41
N ASN A 181 -5.87 -7.58 14.45
CA ASN A 181 -7.30 -7.35 14.35
C ASN A 181 -7.65 -6.04 13.62
N ILE A 182 -6.71 -5.10 13.48
CA ILE A 182 -6.86 -3.85 12.74
C ILE A 182 -6.25 -3.99 11.35
N VAL A 183 -4.97 -4.36 11.27
CA VAL A 183 -4.23 -4.52 10.02
C VAL A 183 -4.87 -5.60 9.15
N GLY A 184 -5.22 -6.74 9.73
CA GLY A 184 -5.80 -7.86 8.99
C GLY A 184 -7.28 -7.68 8.62
N LYS A 185 -7.98 -6.72 9.25
CA LYS A 185 -9.36 -6.34 8.88
C LYS A 185 -9.43 -5.15 7.91
N SER A 186 -8.29 -4.64 7.44
CA SER A 186 -8.21 -3.51 6.52
C SER A 186 -7.43 -3.91 5.27
N LEU A 187 -8.10 -3.94 4.12
CA LEU A 187 -7.42 -4.22 2.85
C LEU A 187 -6.31 -3.21 2.64
N GLN A 188 -6.58 -1.93 2.91
CA GLN A 188 -5.60 -0.88 2.72
C GLN A 188 -4.31 -1.14 3.50
N PHE A 189 -4.41 -1.56 4.77
CA PHE A 189 -3.24 -1.82 5.60
C PHE A 189 -2.47 -3.07 5.13
N SER A 190 -3.18 -4.11 4.70
CA SER A 190 -2.56 -5.32 4.16
C SER A 190 -1.67 -5.07 2.93
N THR A 191 -1.96 -4.02 2.14
CA THR A 191 -1.19 -3.68 0.92
C THR A 191 0.27 -3.32 1.17
N VAL A 192 0.63 -2.93 2.40
CA VAL A 192 2.01 -2.66 2.82
C VAL A 192 2.50 -3.76 3.76
N PHE A 193 1.67 -4.23 4.69
CA PHE A 193 2.12 -5.15 5.73
C PHE A 193 2.54 -6.52 5.19
N ILE A 194 1.72 -7.14 4.32
CA ILE A 194 2.03 -8.44 3.72
C ILE A 194 3.33 -8.40 2.89
N PRO A 195 3.52 -7.45 1.96
CA PRO A 195 4.78 -7.32 1.23
C PRO A 195 6.01 -7.21 2.14
N VAL A 196 5.93 -6.42 3.21
CA VAL A 196 7.05 -6.25 4.15
C VAL A 196 7.39 -7.55 4.85
N LEU A 197 6.40 -8.32 5.31
CA LEU A 197 6.64 -9.64 5.91
C LEU A 197 7.28 -10.61 4.90
N LEU A 198 6.83 -10.61 3.64
CA LEU A 198 7.43 -11.42 2.57
C LEU A 198 8.88 -11.01 2.27
N GLU A 199 9.18 -9.72 2.23
CA GLU A 199 10.52 -9.20 1.99
C GLU A 199 11.48 -9.56 3.14
N ILE A 200 11.01 -9.49 4.39
CA ILE A 200 11.75 -9.98 5.57
C ILE A 200 12.05 -11.48 5.44
N LEU A 201 11.08 -12.30 5.01
CA LEU A 201 11.30 -13.73 4.76
C LEU A 201 12.37 -13.97 3.69
N VAL A 202 12.36 -13.19 2.60
CA VAL A 202 13.38 -13.28 1.55
C VAL A 202 14.77 -12.94 2.12
N MET A 203 14.89 -11.86 2.90
CA MET A 203 16.16 -11.48 3.55
C MET A 203 16.68 -12.58 4.47
N LEU A 204 15.82 -13.14 5.34
CA LEU A 204 16.22 -14.21 6.25
C LEU A 204 16.55 -15.52 5.53
N LYS A 205 15.81 -15.87 4.47
CA LYS A 205 16.02 -17.11 3.73
C LYS A 205 17.38 -17.11 3.04
N TYR A 206 17.72 -16.00 2.37
CA TYR A 206 18.92 -15.89 1.54
C TYR A 206 20.07 -15.08 2.16
N GLU A 207 19.95 -14.68 3.43
CA GLU A 207 20.91 -13.90 4.24
C GLU A 207 22.36 -13.94 3.72
N LYS A 208 23.02 -15.11 3.77
CA LYS A 208 24.45 -15.27 3.40
C LYS A 208 24.82 -14.82 1.98
N ASN A 209 23.98 -15.08 0.98
CA ASN A 209 24.28 -14.79 -0.43
C ASN A 209 23.62 -13.50 -0.93
N PHE A 210 22.71 -12.93 -0.14
CA PHE A 210 21.82 -11.87 -0.58
C PHE A 210 22.22 -10.47 -0.11
N HIS A 211 23.13 -10.36 0.87
CA HIS A 211 23.66 -9.07 1.34
C HIS A 211 24.15 -8.14 0.23
N ALA A 212 24.85 -8.68 -0.77
CA ALA A 212 25.32 -7.89 -1.92
C ALA A 212 24.19 -7.33 -2.78
N GLN A 213 22.98 -7.88 -2.67
CA GLN A 213 21.80 -7.52 -3.43
C GLN A 213 20.81 -6.67 -2.62
N TYR A 214 21.12 -6.30 -1.37
CA TYR A 214 20.21 -5.51 -0.53
C TYR A 214 19.83 -4.18 -1.19
N GLY A 215 20.74 -3.50 -1.89
CA GLY A 215 20.37 -2.31 -2.65
C GLY A 215 19.27 -2.57 -3.68
N LEU A 216 19.31 -3.71 -4.38
CA LEU A 216 18.29 -4.10 -5.35
C LEU A 216 16.99 -4.52 -4.67
N LEU A 217 17.05 -5.23 -3.54
CA LEU A 217 15.85 -5.55 -2.75
C LEU A 217 15.16 -4.29 -2.24
N PHE A 218 15.90 -3.30 -1.76
CA PHE A 218 15.30 -2.04 -1.32
C PHE A 218 14.69 -1.27 -2.50
N LEU A 219 15.32 -1.28 -3.68
CA LEU A 219 14.71 -0.76 -4.91
C LEU A 219 13.36 -1.44 -5.18
N PHE A 220 13.32 -2.77 -5.18
CA PHE A 220 12.10 -3.55 -5.40
C PHE A 220 11.04 -3.28 -4.32
N SER A 221 11.43 -3.19 -3.06
CA SER A 221 10.51 -2.86 -1.97
C SER A 221 9.88 -1.48 -2.16
N GLY A 222 10.65 -0.49 -2.60
CA GLY A 222 10.12 0.82 -2.98
C GLY A 222 9.13 0.73 -4.14
N ILE A 223 9.46 -0.04 -5.19
CA ILE A 223 8.58 -0.27 -6.34
C ILE A 223 7.27 -0.95 -5.91
N VAL A 224 7.35 -2.05 -5.17
CA VAL A 224 6.20 -2.85 -4.71
C VAL A 224 5.31 -2.00 -3.81
N THR A 225 5.91 -1.28 -2.86
CA THR A 225 5.16 -0.37 -1.98
C THR A 225 4.45 0.72 -2.80
N ALA A 226 5.12 1.39 -3.73
CA ALA A 226 4.49 2.42 -4.58
C ALA A 226 3.43 1.87 -5.55
N TYR A 227 3.55 0.60 -5.94
CA TYR A 227 2.59 -0.06 -6.81
C TYR A 227 1.30 -0.45 -6.08
N LEU A 228 1.43 -0.97 -4.86
CA LEU A 228 0.32 -1.50 -4.06
C LEU A 228 -0.32 -0.46 -3.14
N ASP A 229 0.43 0.47 -2.56
CA ASP A 229 -0.03 1.37 -1.50
C ASP A 229 -0.75 2.63 -2.02
N LEU A 230 -1.67 3.17 -1.21
CA LEU A 230 -2.33 4.46 -1.41
C LEU A 230 -1.75 5.56 -0.52
N LEU A 231 -0.45 5.47 -0.20
CA LEU A 231 0.27 6.37 0.70
C LEU A 231 -0.19 6.23 2.16
N THR A 232 -0.37 5.01 2.65
CA THR A 232 -0.83 4.77 4.03
C THR A 232 0.31 4.85 5.03
N TYR A 233 1.30 3.96 4.93
CA TYR A 233 2.47 3.96 5.81
C TYR A 233 3.73 3.40 5.13
N PRO A 234 4.12 3.89 3.95
CA PRO A 234 5.22 3.32 3.18
C PRO A 234 6.55 3.29 3.94
N LEU A 235 6.75 4.18 4.92
CA LEU A 235 7.95 4.20 5.77
C LEU A 235 8.13 2.95 6.65
N VAL A 236 7.05 2.21 6.94
CA VAL A 236 7.13 0.93 7.64
C VAL A 236 7.94 -0.08 6.82
N SER A 237 7.81 -0.06 5.48
CA SER A 237 8.56 -0.97 4.61
C SER A 237 10.06 -0.79 4.77
N VAL A 238 10.56 0.42 4.55
CA VAL A 238 11.99 0.71 4.69
C VAL A 238 12.46 0.53 6.14
N GLY A 239 11.66 0.93 7.13
CA GLY A 239 12.01 0.82 8.56
C GLY A 239 12.26 -0.62 9.00
N PHE A 240 11.33 -1.52 8.72
CA PHE A 240 11.49 -2.94 9.07
C PHE A 240 12.67 -3.57 8.32
N LEU A 241 12.78 -3.33 7.01
CA LEU A 241 13.87 -3.90 6.23
C LEU A 241 15.25 -3.40 6.69
N LEU A 242 15.37 -2.14 7.11
CA LEU A 242 16.63 -1.62 7.67
C LEU A 242 16.99 -2.33 8.97
N CYS A 243 16.03 -2.58 9.86
CA CYS A 243 16.25 -3.35 11.09
C CYS A 243 16.79 -4.76 10.78
N PHE A 244 16.17 -5.46 9.84
CA PHE A 244 16.64 -6.80 9.42
C PHE A 244 17.98 -6.76 8.68
N ALA A 245 18.27 -5.70 7.92
CA ALA A 245 19.58 -5.51 7.30
C ALA A 245 20.68 -5.37 8.35
N ILE A 246 20.43 -4.60 9.42
CA ILE A 246 21.36 -4.40 10.54
C ILE A 246 21.56 -5.69 11.34
N ILE A 247 20.48 -6.45 11.59
CA ILE A 247 20.52 -7.73 12.29
C ILE A 247 21.38 -8.74 11.53
N SER A 248 21.30 -8.72 10.20
CA SER A 248 22.04 -9.64 9.33
C SER A 248 23.50 -9.23 9.13
N ASP A 249 23.81 -7.93 9.23
CA ASP A 249 25.18 -7.39 9.04
C ASP A 249 26.01 -7.46 10.34
N GLU A 250 26.69 -8.57 10.55
CA GLU A 250 27.54 -8.80 11.73
C GLU A 250 28.96 -8.23 11.60
N ASN A 251 29.43 -7.99 10.37
CA ASN A 251 30.85 -7.72 10.10
C ASN A 251 31.17 -6.24 9.91
N SER A 252 30.20 -5.42 9.52
CA SER A 252 30.45 -4.00 9.26
C SER A 252 30.65 -3.19 10.55
N ARG A 253 31.62 -2.27 10.53
CA ARG A 253 31.78 -1.24 11.57
C ARG A 253 30.58 -0.29 11.59
N CYS A 254 30.37 0.42 12.70
CA CYS A 254 29.25 1.35 12.89
C CYS A 254 29.08 2.35 11.72
N PHE A 255 30.16 3.00 11.28
CA PHE A 255 30.11 3.92 10.13
C PHE A 255 29.74 3.22 8.81
N GLY A 256 30.20 1.99 8.60
CA GLY A 256 29.82 1.17 7.44
C GLY A 256 28.33 0.83 7.44
N LYS A 257 27.78 0.47 8.61
CA LYS A 257 26.33 0.23 8.78
C LYS A 257 25.52 1.48 8.44
N TRP A 258 25.91 2.63 8.96
CA TRP A 258 25.24 3.90 8.65
C TRP A 258 25.26 4.23 7.16
N LYS A 259 26.43 4.10 6.50
CA LYS A 259 26.55 4.30 5.06
C LYS A 259 25.65 3.35 4.26
N ASN A 260 25.59 2.07 4.65
CA ASN A 260 24.73 1.08 4.00
C ASN A 260 23.26 1.43 4.18
N MET A 261 22.83 1.83 5.38
CA MET A 261 21.45 2.27 5.64
C MET A 261 21.05 3.43 4.74
N VAL A 262 21.88 4.47 4.65
CA VAL A 262 21.61 5.61 3.75
C VAL A 262 21.49 5.14 2.29
N GLY A 263 22.41 4.28 1.84
CA GLY A 263 22.37 3.73 0.48
C GLY A 263 21.11 2.91 0.20
N TYR A 264 20.69 2.06 1.13
CA TYR A 264 19.47 1.25 1.01
C TYR A 264 18.22 2.11 0.99
N THR A 265 18.11 3.11 1.88
CA THR A 265 17.00 4.07 1.89
C THR A 265 16.92 4.87 0.59
N LEU A 266 18.07 5.32 0.06
CA LEU A 266 18.10 6.01 -1.24
C LEU A 266 17.64 5.09 -2.38
N SER A 267 18.07 3.83 -2.38
CA SER A 267 17.64 2.85 -3.37
C SER A 267 16.13 2.62 -3.32
N TRP A 268 15.57 2.47 -2.12
CA TRP A 268 14.13 2.40 -1.90
C TRP A 268 13.41 3.65 -2.39
N GLY A 269 13.93 4.84 -2.09
CA GLY A 269 13.36 6.10 -2.53
C GLY A 269 13.35 6.25 -4.06
N ILE A 270 14.40 5.78 -4.74
CA ILE A 270 14.46 5.74 -6.22
C ILE A 270 13.39 4.79 -6.77
N GLY A 271 13.23 3.61 -6.17
CA GLY A 271 12.21 2.64 -6.58
C GLY A 271 10.80 3.18 -6.39
N TYR A 272 10.53 3.73 -5.21
CA TYR A 272 9.24 4.29 -4.83
C TYR A 272 8.86 5.50 -5.69
N GLY A 273 9.73 6.52 -5.72
CA GLY A 273 9.49 7.74 -6.49
C GLY A 273 9.47 7.50 -7.99
N GLY A 274 10.36 6.64 -8.49
CA GLY A 274 10.40 6.24 -9.90
C GLY A 274 9.11 5.55 -10.32
N MET A 275 8.58 4.64 -9.50
CA MET A 275 7.35 3.92 -9.80
C MET A 275 6.15 4.87 -9.84
N TRP A 276 6.04 5.86 -8.94
CA TRP A 276 5.02 6.90 -9.06
C TRP A 276 5.17 7.76 -10.32
N ALA A 277 6.38 8.20 -10.63
CA ALA A 277 6.64 9.00 -11.82
C ALA A 277 6.22 8.26 -13.10
N SER A 278 6.49 6.95 -13.18
CA SER A 278 6.07 6.14 -14.32
C SER A 278 4.55 6.02 -14.42
N LYS A 279 3.80 5.92 -13.30
CA LYS A 279 2.32 5.98 -13.33
C LYS A 279 1.84 7.26 -13.98
N TRP A 280 2.36 8.40 -13.56
CA TRP A 280 1.90 9.71 -14.05
C TRP A 280 2.18 9.88 -15.53
N LEU A 281 3.36 9.47 -15.98
CA LEU A 281 3.74 9.51 -17.40
C LEU A 281 2.82 8.61 -18.24
N ILE A 282 2.70 7.32 -17.89
CA ILE A 282 1.92 6.36 -18.67
C ILE A 282 0.44 6.74 -18.68
N SER A 283 -0.11 7.15 -17.53
CA SER A 283 -1.53 7.53 -17.45
C SER A 283 -1.81 8.82 -18.21
N SER A 284 -0.88 9.79 -18.21
CA SER A 284 -1.05 11.01 -19.00
C SER A 284 -1.09 10.71 -20.50
N LEU A 285 -0.26 9.77 -20.97
CA LEU A 285 -0.24 9.32 -22.36
C LEU A 285 -1.54 8.58 -22.75
N ILE A 286 -2.01 7.66 -21.90
CA ILE A 286 -3.17 6.81 -22.20
C ILE A 286 -4.48 7.58 -22.09
N LEU A 287 -4.63 8.41 -21.06
CA LEU A 287 -5.86 9.17 -20.80
C LEU A 287 -5.91 10.48 -21.57
N ARG A 288 -4.78 10.94 -22.14
CA ARG A 288 -4.63 12.25 -22.77
C ARG A 288 -4.97 13.41 -21.84
N GLU A 289 -4.67 13.22 -20.56
CA GLU A 289 -4.89 14.19 -19.48
C GLU A 289 -3.57 14.47 -18.78
N ASN A 290 -3.42 15.65 -18.16
CA ASN A 290 -2.21 15.97 -17.41
C ASN A 290 -2.30 15.44 -15.96
N VAL A 291 -2.05 14.14 -15.79
CA VAL A 291 -2.07 13.47 -14.48
C VAL A 291 -0.93 13.97 -13.59
N LEU A 292 0.21 14.35 -14.18
CA LEU A 292 1.34 14.93 -13.44
C LEU A 292 0.94 16.23 -12.76
N LYS A 293 0.29 17.16 -13.48
CA LYS A 293 -0.22 18.42 -12.91
C LYS A 293 -1.19 18.14 -11.77
N ASN A 294 -2.15 17.24 -11.98
CA ASN A 294 -3.11 16.85 -10.94
C ASN A 294 -2.41 16.29 -9.66
N ALA A 295 -1.37 15.49 -9.84
CA ALA A 295 -0.57 14.94 -8.74
C ALA A 295 0.17 16.04 -7.97
N VAL A 296 0.84 16.97 -8.69
CA VAL A 296 1.56 18.10 -8.09
C VAL A 296 0.61 19.04 -7.38
N ASP A 297 -0.51 19.43 -7.99
CA ASP A 297 -1.51 20.32 -7.39
C ASP A 297 -2.05 19.76 -6.08
N THR A 298 -2.24 18.44 -6.00
CA THR A 298 -2.71 17.82 -4.76
C THR A 298 -1.60 17.59 -3.74
N ALA A 299 -0.36 17.32 -4.18
CA ALA A 299 0.77 17.31 -3.26
C ALA A 299 0.93 18.71 -2.63
N ALA A 300 0.86 19.77 -3.44
CA ALA A 300 0.87 21.16 -3.01
C ALA A 300 -0.28 21.46 -2.04
N PHE A 301 -1.51 21.00 -2.33
CA PHE A 301 -2.65 21.13 -1.42
C PHE A 301 -2.48 20.36 -0.09
N ARG A 302 -1.78 19.23 -0.10
CA ARG A 302 -1.55 18.43 1.13
C ARG A 302 -0.43 19.02 2.00
N VAL A 303 0.52 19.71 1.40
CA VAL A 303 1.57 20.43 2.12
C VAL A 303 1.23 21.90 2.35
N SER A 304 0.11 22.39 1.78
CA SER A 304 -0.29 23.77 1.96
C SER A 304 -0.72 23.99 3.39
N THR A 305 -0.19 25.05 3.96
CA THR A 305 -0.56 25.58 5.26
C THR A 305 -1.94 26.27 5.22
N SER A 306 -2.52 26.53 4.05
CA SER A 306 -3.83 27.15 3.92
C SER A 306 -4.95 26.13 3.72
N ASN A 307 -6.04 26.29 4.48
CA ASN A 307 -7.30 25.57 4.24
C ASN A 307 -8.45 26.59 4.26
N GLY A 308 -8.93 27.00 3.08
CA GLY A 308 -9.87 28.12 2.97
C GLY A 308 -9.17 29.47 3.20
N ASN A 309 -9.71 30.31 4.09
CA ASN A 309 -9.13 31.63 4.44
C ASN A 309 -8.07 31.56 5.56
N ASP A 310 -7.88 30.40 6.18
CA ASP A 310 -7.00 30.26 7.33
C ASP A 310 -5.65 29.65 6.91
N THR A 311 -4.57 30.37 7.19
CA THR A 311 -3.19 29.86 7.10
C THR A 311 -2.72 29.37 8.46
N TRP A 312 -2.49 28.06 8.53
CA TRP A 312 -2.00 27.33 9.69
C TRP A 312 -0.48 27.18 9.61
N THR A 313 0.25 27.76 10.54
CA THR A 313 1.67 27.46 10.67
C THR A 313 1.88 26.10 11.35
N HIS A 314 3.04 25.48 11.16
CA HIS A 314 3.41 24.26 11.90
C HIS A 314 3.32 24.45 13.43
N MET A 315 3.52 25.68 13.91
CA MET A 315 3.42 26.03 15.33
C MET A 315 1.96 26.03 15.82
N ASP A 316 1.01 26.44 14.97
CA ASP A 316 -0.41 26.44 15.31
C ASP A 316 -0.95 25.01 15.45
N VAL A 317 -0.54 24.12 14.54
CA VAL A 317 -0.85 22.69 14.62
C VAL A 317 -0.27 22.08 15.91
N TRP A 318 0.98 22.43 16.25
CA TRP A 318 1.61 21.99 17.50
C TRP A 318 0.85 22.46 18.75
N LYS A 319 0.46 23.74 18.79
CA LYS A 319 -0.32 24.30 19.92
C LYS A 319 -1.67 23.62 20.08
N VAL A 320 -2.38 23.38 18.98
CA VAL A 320 -3.69 22.69 19.00
C VAL A 320 -3.54 21.23 19.47
N ASN A 321 -2.50 20.54 19.03
CA ASN A 321 -2.24 19.15 19.46
C ASN A 321 -1.88 19.08 20.95
N ILE A 322 -1.12 20.04 21.47
CA ILE A 322 -0.82 20.13 22.91
C ILE A 322 -2.08 20.49 23.70
N SER A 323 -2.88 21.46 23.25
CA SER A 323 -4.07 21.92 23.99
C SER A 323 -5.19 20.88 24.04
N ASN A 324 -5.28 20.03 23.01
CA ASN A 324 -6.29 18.97 22.91
C ASN A 324 -5.77 17.61 23.39
N SER A 325 -4.55 17.54 23.92
CA SER A 325 -4.07 16.32 24.57
C SER A 325 -4.87 16.10 25.87
N PRO A 326 -5.50 14.94 26.08
CA PRO A 326 -6.19 14.65 27.34
C PRO A 326 -5.20 14.76 28.49
N LYS A 327 -5.59 15.49 29.54
CA LYS A 327 -4.81 15.64 30.77
C LYS A 327 -4.70 14.34 31.55
#